data_AF-A0A4Q5LYL3-F1
#
_entry.id   AF-A0A4Q5LYL3-F1
#
_cell.length_a   1.000
_cell.length_b   1.000
_cell.length_c   1.000
_cell.angle_alpha   90.00
_cell.angle_beta   90.00
_cell.angle_gamma   90.00
#
_symmetry.space_group_name_H-M   'P 1'
#
loop_
_entity.id
_entity.type
_entity.pdbx_description
1 polymer ?
#
loop_
_entity_poly.entity_id
_entity_poly.type
_entity_poly.pdbx_seq_one_letter_code
_entity_poly.pdbx_strand_id
1 'polypeptide(L)' 'MNNKKGLSFPLLIIAIIIGVAIYKDFDFKNLRFEKPALAIVYILTFLMTVFFLVKKPKGK' A
#
# COMPACT_ATOMS: atom_id res chain seq x y z
N MET A 1 -0.58 -28.99 -11.64
CA MET A 1 -0.31 -27.54 -11.82
C MET A 1 -0.11 -26.93 -10.44
N ASN A 2 1.06 -26.31 -10.19
CA ASN A 2 1.38 -25.72 -8.89
C ASN A 2 0.49 -24.50 -8.62
N ASN A 3 -0.58 -24.69 -7.85
CA ASN A 3 -1.47 -23.64 -7.37
C ASN A 3 -0.77 -22.80 -6.29
N LYS A 4 0.34 -22.15 -6.64
CA LYS A 4 0.88 -21.09 -5.79
C LYS A 4 -0.12 -19.96 -5.92
N LYS A 5 -0.90 -19.70 -4.87
CA LYS A 5 -1.76 -18.52 -4.76
C LYS A 5 -0.83 -17.31 -4.86
N GLY A 6 -0.57 -16.88 -6.09
CA GLY A 6 0.42 -15.87 -6.43
C GLY A 6 0.00 -14.52 -5.87
N LEU A 7 0.99 -13.70 -5.57
CA LEU A 7 0.80 -12.30 -5.22
C LEU A 7 -0.18 -11.66 -6.21
N SER A 8 -1.21 -10.98 -5.72
CA SER A 8 -2.16 -10.31 -6.60
C SER A 8 -1.44 -9.17 -7.33
N PHE A 9 -1.14 -9.39 -8.62
CA PHE A 9 -0.38 -8.46 -9.46
C PHE A 9 -0.96 -7.03 -9.46
N PRO A 10 -2.29 -6.83 -9.55
CA PRO A 10 -2.88 -5.49 -9.45
C PRO A 10 -2.66 -4.84 -8.07
N LEU A 11 -2.83 -5.59 -6.98
CA LEU A 11 -2.60 -5.06 -5.63
C LEU A 11 -1.13 -4.69 -5.41
N LEU A 12 -0.20 -5.43 -6.00
CA LEU A 12 1.23 -5.11 -5.95
C LEU A 12 1.51 -3.76 -6.62
N ILE A 13 0.96 -3.53 -7.82
CA ILE A 13 1.13 -2.27 -8.54
C ILE A 13 0.56 -1.10 -7.73
N ILE A 14 -0.66 -1.27 -7.19
CA ILE A 14 -1.30 -0.25 -6.36
C ILE A 14 -0.45 0.05 -5.12
N ALA A 15 0.06 -0.97 -4.44
CA ALA A 15 0.92 -0.79 -3.26
C ALA A 15 2.17 0.01 -3.62
N ILE A 16 2.84 -0.31 -4.73
CA ILE A 16 4.05 0.41 -5.17
C ILE A 16 3.72 1.87 -5.49
N ILE A 17 2.66 2.14 -6.27
CA ILE A 17 2.28 3.51 -6.65
C ILE A 17 1.94 4.35 -5.42
N ILE A 18 1.11 3.83 -4.51
CA ILE A 18 0.72 4.57 -3.30
C ILE A 18 1.92 4.74 -2.36
N GLY A 19 2.77 3.73 -2.22
CA GLY A 19 4.00 3.83 -1.42
C GLY A 19 4.95 4.92 -1.93
N VAL A 20 5.14 4.99 -3.24
CA VAL A 20 5.94 6.06 -3.88
C VAL A 20 5.26 7.42 -3.72
N ALA A 21 3.93 7.49 -3.83
CA ALA A 21 3.19 8.74 -3.63
C ALA A 21 3.37 9.28 -2.20
N ILE A 22 3.21 8.44 -1.17
CA ILE A 22 3.43 8.81 0.24
C ILE A 22 4.88 9.27 0.45
N TYR A 23 5.86 8.56 -0.11
CA TYR A 23 7.27 8.92 0.02
C TYR A 23 7.59 10.29 -0.60
N LYS A 24 6.98 10.60 -1.76
CA LYS A 24 7.20 11.89 -2.45
C LYS A 24 6.45 13.06 -1.81
N ASP A 25 5.28 12.81 -1.22
CA ASP A 25 4.41 13.85 -0.61
C ASP A 25 4.85 14.18 0.83
N PHE A 26 5.71 13.36 1.43
CA PHE A 26 6.26 13.61 2.77
C PHE A 26 7.43 14.59 2.71
N ASP A 27 7.28 15.74 3.37
CA ASP A 27 8.36 16.68 3.58
C ASP A 27 9.25 16.19 4.74
N PHE A 28 10.36 15.55 4.39
CA PHE A 28 11.36 15.06 5.34
C PHE A 28 12.07 16.17 6.14
N LYS A 29 12.05 17.42 5.66
CA LYS A 29 12.67 18.55 6.34
C LYS A 29 11.81 19.03 7.51
N ASN A 30 10.50 19.12 7.30
CA ASN A 30 9.55 19.59 8.30
C ASN A 30 8.79 18.45 9.01
N LEU A 31 9.01 17.20 8.60
CA LEU A 31 8.35 15.99 9.10
C LEU A 31 6.83 16.04 8.99
N ARG A 32 6.32 16.57 7.87
CA ARG A 32 4.88 16.79 7.65
C ARG A 32 4.49 16.44 6.22
N PHE A 33 3.22 16.12 6.02
CA PHE A 33 2.63 16.05 4.70
C PHE A 33 2.05 17.41 4.34
N GLU A 34 2.25 17.87 3.10
CA GLU A 34 1.62 19.11 2.62
C GLU A 34 0.09 19.04 2.68
N LYS A 35 -0.47 17.85 2.41
CA LYS A 35 -1.91 17.60 2.39
C LYS A 35 -2.27 16.52 3.42
N PRO A 36 -2.42 16.87 4.70
CA PRO A 36 -2.58 15.89 5.78
C PRO A 36 -3.81 14.99 5.59
N ALA A 37 -4.93 15.53 5.12
CA ALA A 37 -6.13 14.72 4.84
C ALA A 37 -5.91 13.68 3.73
N LEU A 38 -5.23 14.07 2.64
CA LEU A 38 -4.91 13.16 1.53
C LEU A 38 -3.90 12.10 1.96
N ALA A 39 -2.89 12.49 2.73
CA ALA A 39 -1.89 11.58 3.27
C ALA A 39 -2.51 10.50 4.15
N ILE A 40 -3.49 10.84 4.99
CA ILE A 40 -4.23 9.86 5.80
C ILE A 40 -4.93 8.83 4.89
N VAL A 41 -5.60 9.28 3.82
CA VAL A 41 -6.28 8.38 2.88
C VAL A 41 -5.27 7.46 2.19
N TYR A 42 -4.12 7.99 1.74
CA TYR A 42 -3.08 7.19 1.12
C TYR A 42 -2.48 6.17 2.09
N ILE A 43 -2.17 6.56 3.32
CA ILE A 43 -1.62 5.67 4.34
C ILE A 43 -2.63 4.56 4.67
N LEU A 44 -3.90 4.89 4.90
CA LEU A 44 -4.94 3.88 5.18
C LEU A 44 -5.12 2.92 4.01
N THR A 45 -5.15 3.44 2.78
CA THR A 45 -5.26 2.62 1.57
C THR A 45 -4.05 1.71 1.42
N PHE A 46 -2.83 2.24 1.59
CA PHE A 46 -1.60 1.47 1.53
C PHE A 46 -1.57 0.34 2.56
N LEU A 47 -1.94 0.64 3.81
CA LEU A 47 -2.03 -0.35 4.88
C LEU A 47 -3.04 -1.45 4.55
N MET A 48 -4.23 -1.10 4.03
CA MET A 48 -5.21 -2.10 3.59
C MET A 48 -4.69 -2.94 2.43
N THR A 49 -4.09 -2.32 1.41
CA THR A 49 -3.53 -3.04 0.25
C THR A 49 -2.45 -4.02 0.69
N VAL A 50 -1.49 -3.57 1.51
CA VAL A 50 -0.43 -4.43 2.07
C VAL A 50 -1.04 -5.53 2.94
N PHE A 51 -2.03 -5.23 3.76
CA PHE A 51 -2.72 -6.23 4.57
C PHE A 51 -3.35 -7.32 3.69
N PHE A 52 -4.08 -6.98 2.63
CA PHE A 52 -4.65 -7.98 1.71
C PHE A 52 -3.60 -8.77 0.95
N LEU A 53 -2.45 -8.16 0.64
CA LEU A 53 -1.37 -8.76 -0.11
C LEU A 53 -0.54 -9.74 0.75
N VAL A 54 -0.36 -9.43 2.04
CA VAL A 54 0.36 -10.28 3.01
C VAL A 54 -0.56 -11.31 3.68
N LYS A 55 -1.86 -10.99 3.84
CA LYS A 55 -2.82 -11.91 4.44
C LYS A 55 -2.94 -13.15 3.58
N LYS A 56 -2.34 -14.24 4.06
CA LYS A 56 -2.57 -15.57 3.50
C LYS A 56 -4.08 -15.84 3.48
N PRO A 57 -4.67 -16.21 2.33
CA PRO A 57 -6.05 -16.64 2.32
C PRO A 57 -6.15 -17.87 3.20
N LYS A 58 -6.87 -17.78 4.33
CA LYS A 58 -7.27 -18.95 5.11
C LYS A 58 -7.94 -19.89 4.12
N GLY A 59 -7.30 -21.03 3.84
CA GLY A 59 -7.94 -22.09 3.09
C GLY A 59 -9.22 -22.45 3.83
N LYS A 60 -10.36 -22.28 3.15
CA LYS A 60 -11.40 -23.27 3.30
C LYS A 60 -10.97 -24.47 2.46
#